data_AF-A0A653LXU2-F1
#
_entry.id   AF-A0A653LXU2-F1
#
_cell.length_a   1.000
_cell.length_b   1.000
_cell.length_c   1.000
_cell.angle_alpha   90.00
_cell.angle_beta   90.00
_cell.angle_gamma   90.00
#
_symmetry.space_group_name_H-M   'P 1'
#
loop_
_entity.id
_entity.type
_entity.pdbx_description
1 polymer ?
#
loop_
_entity_poly.entity_id
_entity_poly.type
_entity_poly.pdbx_seq_one_letter_code
_entity_poly.pdbx_strand_id
1 'polypeptide(L)' 'MLWIFTQNEQSFVNVHEVTVTGKKIEGFIAGSDSWVKTLGKYDSSDRASEILQDIVKVIEKNPNGTMTYRMPQQ' A
#
# COMPACT_ATOMS: atom_id res chain seq x y z
N MET A 1 -6.50 -10.53 -4.10
CA MET A 1 -6.13 -9.28 -4.84
C MET A 1 -6.11 -8.12 -3.86
N LEU A 2 -5.08 -7.27 -3.87
CA LEU A 2 -4.98 -6.11 -2.97
C LEU A 2 -5.30 -4.81 -3.71
N TRP A 3 -6.24 -4.04 -3.18
CA TRP A 3 -6.60 -2.71 -3.65
C TRP A 3 -6.31 -1.69 -2.56
N ILE A 4 -5.70 -0.56 -2.93
CA ILE A 4 -5.27 0.46 -1.99
C ILE A 4 -5.84 1.82 -2.38
N PHE A 5 -6.52 2.47 -1.43
CA PHE A 5 -6.72 3.91 -1.46
C PHE A 5 -5.45 4.62 -1.02
N THR A 6 -4.94 5.52 -1.86
CA THR A 6 -3.78 6.35 -1.52
C THR A 6 -4.11 7.28 -0.35
N GLN A 7 -3.09 7.67 0.41
CA GLN A 7 -3.25 8.49 1.61
C GLN A 7 -3.94 9.84 1.33
N ASN A 8 -3.70 10.42 0.16
CA ASN A 8 -4.36 11.64 -0.30
C ASN A 8 -5.78 11.40 -0.87
N GLU A 9 -6.27 10.17 -0.87
CA GLU A 9 -7.58 9.71 -1.36
C GLU A 9 -7.86 10.00 -2.85
N GLN A 10 -6.85 10.41 -3.61
CA GLN A 10 -7.00 10.74 -5.03
C GLN A 10 -6.95 9.51 -5.95
N SER A 11 -6.62 8.33 -5.43
CA SER A 11 -6.43 7.15 -6.25
C SER A 11 -6.81 5.87 -5.52
N PHE A 12 -7.44 4.97 -6.28
CA PHE A 12 -7.73 3.60 -5.88
C PHE A 12 -7.05 2.66 -6.88
N VAL A 13 -6.07 1.88 -6.41
CA VAL A 13 -5.17 1.13 -7.30
C VAL A 13 -5.06 -0.33 -6.88
N ASN A 14 -5.02 -1.23 -7.87
CA ASN A 14 -4.66 -2.62 -7.64
C ASN A 14 -3.14 -2.74 -7.59
N VAL A 15 -2.62 -3.27 -6.48
CA VAL A 15 -1.18 -3.37 -6.23
C VAL A 15 -0.74 -4.82 -6.24
N HIS A 16 0.42 -5.06 -6.84
CA HIS A 16 1.07 -6.38 -6.92
C HIS A 16 2.16 -6.53 -5.88
N GLU A 17 2.88 -5.45 -5.61
CA GLU A 17 3.91 -5.37 -4.57
C GLU A 17 3.75 -4.07 -3.80
N VAL A 18 4.03 -4.11 -2.50
CA VAL A 18 4.08 -2.93 -1.62
C VAL A 18 5.42 -2.93 -0.91
N THR A 19 6.17 -1.84 -1.05
CA THR A 19 7.53 -1.69 -0.52
C THR A 19 7.70 -0.39 0.26
N VAL A 20 8.57 -0.38 1.26
CA VAL A 20 8.90 0.82 2.05
C VAL A 20 10.24 1.38 1.56
N THR A 21 10.22 2.64 1.11
CA THR A 21 11.40 3.38 0.65
C THR A 21 11.59 4.62 1.52
N GLY A 22 12.37 4.47 2.60
CA GLY A 22 12.54 5.51 3.61
C GLY A 22 11.21 5.80 4.33
N LYS A 23 10.65 7.00 4.14
CA LYS A 23 9.37 7.42 4.75
C LYS A 23 8.15 7.17 3.84
N LYS A 24 8.35 6.57 2.68
CA LYS A 24 7.30 6.34 1.68
C LYS A 24 6.90 4.88 1.65
N ILE A 25 5.63 4.65 1.40
CA ILE A 25 5.11 3.35 0.97
C ILE A 25 4.81 3.45 -0.52
N GLU A 26 5.38 2.54 -1.28
CA GLU A 26 5.29 2.49 -2.74
C GLU A 26 4.59 1.21 -3.16
N GLY A 27 3.72 1.33 -4.17
CA GLY A 27 2.97 0.23 -4.75
C GLY A 27 3.39 0.02 -6.19
N PHE A 28 3.69 -1.22 -6.56
CA PHE A 28 3.89 -1.61 -7.94
C PHE A 28 2.56 -2.04 -8.54
N ILE A 29 2.17 -1.38 -9.62
CA ILE A 29 0.92 -1.64 -10.32
C ILE A 29 1.28 -2.39 -11.61
N ALA A 30 0.66 -3.56 -11.83
CA ALA A 30 0.90 -4.30 -13.07
C ALA A 30 0.11 -3.71 -14.23
N GLY A 31 0.73 -3.72 -15.41
CA GLY A 31 0.22 -3.21 -16.67
C GLY A 31 1.20 -3.56 -17.80
N SER A 32 1.05 -2.97 -18.99
CA SER A 32 2.03 -3.13 -20.08
C SER A 32 3.42 -2.58 -19.74
N ASP A 33 3.44 -1.51 -18.94
CA ASP A 33 4.64 -0.98 -18.29
C ASP A 33 4.42 -1.03 -16.78
N SER A 34 5.26 -1.76 -16.05
CA SER A 34 5.26 -1.74 -14.59
C SER A 34 5.62 -0.34 -14.11
N TRP A 35 4.76 0.29 -13.31
CA TRP A 35 5.01 1.62 -12.77
C TRP A 35 4.86 1.64 -11.25
N VAL A 36 5.69 2.46 -10.61
CA VAL A 36 5.73 2.65 -9.15
C VAL A 36 4.87 3.85 -8.78
N LYS A 37 3.96 3.67 -7.82
CA LYS A 37 3.13 4.76 -7.28
C LYS A 37 3.40 4.93 -5.79
N THR A 38 3.62 6.17 -5.34
CA THR A 38 3.59 6.46 -3.91
C THR A 38 2.16 6.31 -3.39
N LEU A 39 1.96 5.39 -2.46
CA LEU A 39 0.68 5.10 -1.82
C LEU A 39 0.46 5.97 -0.59
N GLY A 40 1.53 6.25 0.17
CA GLY A 40 1.52 7.11 1.35
C GLY A 40 2.91 7.57 1.73
N LYS A 41 2.98 8.65 2.53
CA LYS A 41 4.22 9.20 3.08
C LYS A 41 4.00 9.53 4.57
N TYR A 42 4.93 9.12 5.40
CA TYR A 42 4.84 9.26 6.85
C TYR A 42 6.00 10.12 7.40
N ASP A 43 5.94 10.39 8.70
CA ASP A 43 6.92 11.18 9.43
C ASP A 43 8.26 10.44 9.64
N SER A 44 8.22 9.10 9.68
CA SER A 44 9.34 8.20 9.94
C SER A 44 9.29 6.93 9.08
N SER A 45 10.44 6.27 8.94
CA SER A 45 10.53 4.94 8.32
C SER A 45 9.86 3.86 9.17
N ASP A 46 9.89 4.02 10.48
CA ASP A 46 9.27 3.11 11.44
C ASP A 46 7.76 3.12 11.24
N ARG A 47 7.16 4.32 11.13
CA ARG A 47 5.74 4.45 10.83
C ARG A 47 5.38 3.84 9.48
N ALA A 48 6.18 4.07 8.44
CA ALA A 48 5.94 3.43 7.14
C ALA A 48 6.00 1.90 7.23
N SER A 49 6.90 1.36 8.04
CA SER A 49 7.06 -0.09 8.28
C SER A 49 5.88 -0.66 9.07
N GLU A 50 5.37 0.06 10.07
CA GLU A 50 4.16 -0.32 10.81
C GLU A 50 2.95 -0.48 9.88
N ILE A 51 2.77 0.45 8.95
CA ILE A 51 1.67 0.40 7.98
C ILE A 51 1.84 -0.79 7.02
N LEU A 52 3.06 -1.11 6.59
CA LEU A 52 3.31 -2.34 5.82
C LEU A 52 2.89 -3.59 6.60
N GLN A 53 3.23 -3.66 7.89
CA GLN A 53 2.81 -4.77 8.77
C GLN A 53 1.28 -4.83 8.95
N ASP A 54 0.61 -3.68 8.98
CA ASP A 54 -0.86 -3.61 9.04
C ASP A 54 -1.50 -4.16 7.75
N ILE A 55 -0.94 -3.84 6.59
CA ILE A 55 -1.36 -4.41 5.30
C ILE A 55 -1.22 -5.94 5.31
N VAL A 56 -0.08 -6.47 5.80
CA VAL A 56 0.13 -7.92 5.93
C VAL A 56 -0.96 -8.56 6.77
N LYS A 57 -1.30 -7.98 7.93
CA LYS A 57 -2.39 -8.50 8.80
C LYS A 57 -3.75 -8.52 8.08
N VAL A 58 -4.03 -7.53 7.23
CA VAL A 58 -5.26 -7.49 6.44
C VAL A 58 -5.29 -8.62 5.39
N ILE A 59 -4.15 -8.91 4.76
CA ILE A 59 -4.00 -10.03 3.81
C ILE A 59 -4.18 -11.37 4.53
N GLU A 60 -3.51 -11.58 5.66
CA GLU A 60 -3.57 -12.83 6.43
C GLU A 60 -4.97 -13.15 6.95
N LYS A 61 -5.75 -12.12 7.31
CA LYS A 61 -7.16 -12.28 7.70
C LYS A 61 -8.08 -12.69 6.54
N ASN A 62 -7.65 -12.50 5.29
CA ASN A 62 -8.45 -12.69 4.08
C ASN A 62 -7.67 -13.45 2.99
N PRO A 63 -7.17 -14.67 3.26
CA PRO A 63 -6.11 -15.30 2.47
C PRO A 63 -6.47 -15.61 1.01
N ASN A 64 -7.76 -15.57 0.63
CA ASN A 64 -8.23 -15.82 -0.73
C ASN A 64 -9.20 -14.74 -1.25
N GLY A 65 -9.21 -13.56 -0.61
CA GLY A 65 -10.18 -12.50 -0.90
C GLY A 65 -9.69 -11.45 -1.89
N THR A 66 -10.62 -10.54 -2.21
CA THR A 66 -10.27 -9.19 -2.65
C THR A 66 -10.20 -8.31 -1.40
N MET A 67 -9.01 -7.82 -1.09
CA MET A 67 -8.76 -6.98 0.08
C MET A 67 -8.72 -5.54 -0.37
N THR A 68 -9.41 -4.69 0.37
CA THR A 68 -9.28 -3.24 0.25
C THR A 68 -8.56 -2.72 1.48
N TYR A 69 -7.55 -1.89 1.26
CA TYR A 69 -6.83 -1.17 2.30
C TYR A 69 -6.91 0.33 2.04
N ARG A 70 -7.11 1.12 3.09
CA ARG A 70 -7.04 2.57 3.01
C ARG A 70 -5.82 3.02 3.79
N MET A 71 -4.89 3.68 3.11
CA MET A 71 -3.71 4.23 3.78
C MET A 71 -4.13 5.18 4.90
N PRO A 72 -3.61 5.01 6.13
CA PRO A 72 -3.92 5.93 7.21
C PRO A 72 -3.46 7.34 6.90
N GLN A 73 -4.27 8.31 7.30
CA GLN A 73 -3.94 9.73 7.26
C GLN A 73 -2.68 10.02 8.11
N GLN A 74 -1.97 11.10 7.76
CA GLN A 74 -0.76 11.53 8.47
C GLN A 74 -1.05 11.88 9.93
#